data_AF-A0A3L8AGV7-F1
#
_entry.id   AF-A0A3L8AGV7-F1
#
_cell.length_a   1.000
_cell.length_b   1.000
_cell.length_c   1.000
_cell.angle_alpha   90.00
_cell.angle_beta   90.00
_cell.angle_gamma   90.00
#
_symmetry.space_group_name_H-M   'P 1'
#
loop_
_entity.id
_entity.type
_entity.pdbx_description
1 polymer ?
#
loop_
_entity_poly.entity_id
_entity_poly.type
_entity_poly.pdbx_seq_one_letter_code
_entity_poly.pdbx_strand_id
1 'polypeptide(L)'
;MENVNEDILLSEKIQTEIEKKVKELKDSDPKLKRVFPILVEGDEDEGEKPYYIGYFKQPPFPAFSKYLSLSQKDQAGAMRELAKDCFVDGDKELIKDDSLFIYGLMPHLAQIIELRKGKLVNLSKAGK
;
A
#
# COMPACT_ATOMS: atom_id res chain seq x y z
N MET A 1 -24.75 3.53 2.04
CA MET A 1 -23.57 3.89 2.86
C MET A 1 -22.63 4.56 1.91
N GLU A 2 -22.70 5.89 1.92
CA GLU A 2 -21.85 6.74 1.08
C GLU A 2 -20.41 6.51 1.54
N ASN A 3 -19.55 6.05 0.63
CA ASN A 3 -18.12 6.04 0.85
C ASN A 3 -17.69 7.51 0.85
N VAL A 4 -17.74 8.12 2.02
CA VAL A 4 -17.09 9.39 2.30
C VAL A 4 -15.59 9.07 2.28
N ASN A 5 -15.02 9.01 1.08
CA ASN A 5 -13.65 9.46 0.87
C ASN A 5 -13.69 10.95 1.21
N GLU A 6 -13.59 11.25 2.50
CA GLU A 6 -13.13 12.56 2.94
C GLU A 6 -11.75 12.69 2.31
N ASP A 7 -11.67 13.55 1.28
CA ASP A 7 -10.42 14.07 0.77
C ASP A 7 -9.64 14.54 2.00
N ILE A 8 -8.67 13.73 2.46
CA ILE A 8 -7.50 14.27 3.13
C ILE A 8 -6.99 15.27 2.13
N LEU A 9 -7.29 16.55 2.35
CA LEU A 9 -6.82 17.63 1.51
C LEU A 9 -5.31 17.70 1.77
N LEU A 10 -4.57 16.83 1.09
CA LEU A 10 -3.13 16.80 1.13
C LEU A 10 -2.71 18.19 0.71
N SER A 11 -2.08 18.93 1.63
CA SER A 11 -1.53 20.23 1.26
C SER A 11 -0.67 20.03 0.01
N GLU A 12 -0.73 20.98 -0.94
CA GLU A 12 0.04 20.89 -2.19
C GLU A 12 1.54 20.62 -1.92
N LYS A 13 2.03 21.09 -0.77
CA LYS A 13 3.37 20.83 -0.26
C LYS A 13 3.62 19.33 -0.01
N ILE A 14 2.75 18.65 0.73
CA ILE A 14 2.89 17.21 1.04
C ILE A 14 2.83 16.40 -0.26
N GLN A 15 1.89 16.73 -1.15
CA GLN A 15 1.80 16.06 -2.44
C GLN A 15 3.09 16.22 -3.27
N THR A 16 3.63 17.43 -3.33
CA THR A 16 4.89 17.72 -4.03
C THR A 16 6.07 16.95 -3.43
N GLU A 17 6.14 16.84 -2.10
CA GLU A 17 7.18 16.08 -1.40
C GLU A 17 7.08 14.57 -1.69
N ILE A 18 5.87 14.01 -1.68
CA ILE A 18 5.60 12.61 -2.04
C ILE A 18 6.01 12.34 -3.49
N GLU A 19 5.61 13.20 -4.42
CA GLU A 19 5.92 13.04 -5.84
C GLU A 19 7.43 13.11 -6.10
N LYS A 20 8.11 14.07 -5.46
CA LYS A 20 9.58 14.18 -5.52
C LYS A 20 10.24 12.91 -4.99
N LYS A 21 9.81 12.41 -3.83
CA LYS A 21 10.37 11.21 -3.21
C LYS A 21 10.13 9.97 -4.07
N VAL A 22 8.94 9.80 -4.64
CA VAL A 22 8.63 8.70 -5.57
C VAL A 22 9.55 8.74 -6.79
N LYS A 23 9.84 9.93 -7.33
CA LYS A 23 10.77 10.10 -8.43
C LYS A 23 12.19 9.68 -8.05
N GLU A 24 12.70 10.18 -6.92
CA GLU A 24 14.03 9.80 -6.40
C GLU A 24 14.18 8.29 -6.19
N LEU A 25 13.14 7.63 -5.65
CA LEU A 25 13.14 6.18 -5.46
C LEU A 25 13.20 5.41 -6.78
N LYS A 26 12.46 5.85 -7.80
CA LYS A 26 12.47 5.24 -9.14
C LYS A 26 13.78 5.49 -9.89
N ASP A 27 14.37 6.68 -9.74
CA ASP A 27 15.66 7.02 -10.33
C ASP A 27 16.80 6.20 -9.68
N SER A 28 16.67 5.88 -8.39
CA SER A 28 17.65 5.08 -7.64
C SER A 28 17.55 3.57 -7.89
N ASP A 29 16.36 3.04 -8.20
CA ASP A 29 16.15 1.64 -8.56
C ASP A 29 15.32 1.50 -9.85
N PRO A 30 15.95 1.33 -11.02
CA PRO A 30 15.26 1.14 -12.29
C PRO A 30 14.32 -0.08 -12.34
N LYS A 31 14.46 -1.04 -11.42
CA LYS A 31 13.56 -2.21 -11.33
C LYS A 31 12.27 -1.90 -10.59
N LEU A 32 12.20 -0.75 -9.90
CA LEU A 32 11.04 -0.30 -9.13
C LEU A 32 9.96 0.27 -10.05
N LYS A 33 9.16 -0.62 -10.65
CA LYS A 33 8.15 -0.24 -11.65
C LYS A 33 7.04 0.66 -11.08
N ARG A 34 6.53 0.34 -9.90
CA ARG A 34 5.41 1.04 -9.27
C ARG A 34 5.69 1.21 -7.78
N VAL A 35 5.52 2.44 -7.31
CA VAL A 35 5.61 2.84 -5.92
C VAL A 35 4.22 3.32 -5.49
N PHE A 36 3.78 2.84 -4.35
CA PHE A 36 2.54 3.18 -3.68
C PHE A 36 2.92 3.94 -2.40
N PRO A 37 2.89 5.28 -2.43
CA PRO A 37 2.91 6.05 -1.21
C PRO A 37 1.59 5.83 -0.45
N ILE A 38 1.68 5.57 0.85
CA ILE A 38 0.55 5.46 1.76
C ILE A 38 0.81 6.47 2.88
N LEU A 39 -0.14 7.39 3.06
CA LEU A 39 -0.15 8.34 4.17
C LEU A 39 -1.19 7.87 5.19
N VAL A 40 -0.82 7.88 6.47
CA VAL A 40 -1.69 7.58 7.61
C VAL A 40 -1.57 8.76 8.56
N GLU A 41 -2.69 9.34 8.97
CA GLU A 41 -2.71 10.40 9.99
C GLU A 41 -2.32 9.81 11.35
N GLY A 42 -1.51 10.55 12.10
CA GLY A 42 -1.23 10.21 13.50
C GLY A 42 -2.16 10.94 14.44
N ASP A 43 -2.19 10.49 15.69
CA ASP A 43 -2.96 11.12 16.76
C ASP A 43 -2.11 12.17 17.49
N GLU A 44 -2.21 13.44 17.07
CA GLU A 44 -1.47 14.55 17.71
C GLU A 44 -1.91 14.78 19.17
N ASP A 45 -3.15 14.45 19.54
CA ASP A 45 -3.65 14.59 20.91
C ASP A 45 -3.00 13.55 21.84
N GLU A 46 -2.61 12.39 21.30
CA GLU A 46 -1.80 11.37 21.99
C GLU A 46 -0.27 11.58 21.84
N GLY A 47 0.15 12.69 21.23
CA GLY A 47 1.55 13.07 21.07
C GLY A 47 2.27 12.38 19.90
N GLU A 48 1.51 11.82 18.96
CA GLU A 48 2.05 11.36 17.69
C GLU A 48 2.36 12.53 16.74
N LYS A 49 3.05 12.23 15.64
CA LYS A 49 3.24 13.20 14.57
C LYS A 49 1.99 13.31 13.69
N PRO A 50 1.79 14.43 12.96
CA PRO A 50 0.57 14.66 12.19
C PRO A 50 0.27 13.57 11.15
N TYR A 51 1.31 13.01 10.53
CA TYR A 51 1.18 11.93 9.56
C TYR A 51 2.45 11.09 9.44
N TYR A 52 2.23 9.85 9.01
CA TYR A 52 3.23 8.86 8.64
C TYR A 52 3.11 8.57 7.15
N ILE A 53 4.23 8.46 6.45
CA ILE A 53 4.28 8.14 5.03
C ILE A 53 5.19 6.94 4.82
N GLY A 54 4.63 5.88 4.25
CA GLY A 54 5.38 4.70 3.80
C GLY A 54 5.32 4.56 2.29
N TYR A 55 6.46 4.20 1.67
CA TYR A 55 6.56 3.94 0.25
C TYR A 55 6.70 2.44 0.02
N PHE A 56 5.75 1.86 -0.71
CA PHE A 56 5.69 0.42 -0.94
C PHE A 56 5.80 0.10 -2.42
N LYS A 57 6.49 -0.97 -2.78
CA LYS A 57 6.51 -1.50 -4.14
C LYS A 57 5.36 -2.47 -4.35
N GLN A 58 5.00 -2.71 -5.62
CA GLN A 58 4.10 -3.81 -5.95
C GLN A 58 4.70 -5.13 -5.42
N PRO A 59 3.92 -5.95 -4.67
CA PRO A 59 4.40 -7.24 -4.21
C PRO A 59 5.01 -8.06 -5.35
N PRO A 60 6.29 -8.42 -5.27
CA PRO A 60 6.85 -9.36 -6.23
C PRO A 60 6.23 -10.74 -5.98
N PHE A 61 6.23 -11.60 -7.01
CA PHE A 61 5.61 -12.92 -6.93
C PHE A 61 6.03 -13.75 -5.68
N PRO A 62 7.31 -13.79 -5.27
CA PRO A 62 7.71 -14.51 -4.06
C PRO A 62 7.04 -13.98 -2.77
N ALA A 63 6.96 -12.65 -2.61
CA ALA A 63 6.31 -12.04 -1.45
C ALA A 63 4.80 -12.31 -1.44
N PHE A 64 4.17 -12.22 -2.62
CA PHE A 64 2.75 -12.51 -2.75
C PHE A 64 2.42 -13.99 -2.48
N SER A 65 3.25 -14.92 -2.99
CA SER A 65 3.11 -16.35 -2.73
C SER A 65 3.27 -16.67 -1.24
N LYS A 66 4.23 -16.02 -0.55
CA LYS A 66 4.41 -16.14 0.90
C LYS A 66 3.17 -15.64 1.64
N TYR A 67 2.65 -14.47 1.28
CA TYR A 67 1.42 -13.93 1.83
C TYR A 67 0.24 -14.90 1.70
N LEU A 68 -0.01 -15.45 0.51
CA LEU A 68 -1.12 -16.40 0.27
C LEU A 68 -1.03 -17.66 1.15
N SER A 69 0.18 -18.12 1.44
CA SER A 69 0.39 -19.28 2.31
C SER A 69 0.14 -18.95 3.78
N LEU A 70 0.57 -17.77 4.23
CA LEU A 70 0.45 -17.36 5.63
C LEU A 70 -0.97 -16.91 5.98
N SER A 71 -1.65 -16.23 5.04
CA SER A 71 -2.95 -15.60 5.27
C SER A 71 -4.05 -16.63 5.60
N GLN A 72 -3.89 -17.89 5.17
CA GLN A 72 -4.79 -18.98 5.53
C GLN A 72 -4.88 -19.25 7.04
N LYS A 73 -3.85 -18.90 7.81
CA LYS A 73 -3.76 -19.15 9.26
C LYS A 73 -3.81 -17.85 10.07
N ASP A 74 -3.11 -16.83 9.59
CA ASP A 74 -2.96 -15.55 10.28
C ASP A 74 -2.95 -14.43 9.23
N GLN A 75 -4.10 -13.78 9.05
CA GLN A 75 -4.26 -12.69 8.09
C GLN A 75 -3.42 -11.46 8.47
N ALA A 76 -3.46 -11.06 9.73
CA ALA A 76 -2.76 -9.86 10.20
C ALA A 76 -1.24 -10.04 10.13
N GLY A 77 -0.73 -11.18 10.60
CA GLY A 77 0.69 -11.53 10.48
C GLY A 77 1.14 -11.65 9.02
N ALA A 78 0.33 -12.25 8.15
CA ALA A 78 0.63 -12.34 6.72
C ALA A 78 0.70 -10.97 6.04
N MET A 79 -0.25 -10.07 6.35
CA MET A 79 -0.23 -8.70 5.84
C MET A 79 0.99 -7.94 6.33
N ARG A 80 1.40 -8.14 7.59
CA ARG A 80 2.58 -7.47 8.16
C ARG A 80 3.87 -7.96 7.52
N GLU A 81 3.98 -9.25 7.25
CA GLU A 81 5.10 -9.81 6.49
C GLU A 81 5.13 -9.28 5.05
N LEU A 82 3.97 -9.20 4.40
CA LEU A 82 3.85 -8.60 3.08
C LEU A 82 4.28 -7.13 3.07
N ALA A 83 3.88 -6.36 4.09
CA ALA A 83 4.27 -4.96 4.27
C ALA A 83 5.79 -4.81 4.32
N LYS A 84 6.48 -5.66 5.11
CA LYS A 84 7.94 -5.69 5.19
C LYS A 84 8.58 -6.01 3.85
N ASP A 85 8.07 -7.02 3.13
CA ASP A 85 8.61 -7.45 1.85
C ASP A 85 8.40 -6.37 0.74
N CYS A 86 7.38 -5.54 0.89
CA CYS A 86 7.03 -4.47 -0.05
C CYS A 86 7.58 -3.10 0.34
N PHE A 87 8.02 -2.89 1.57
CA PHE A 87 8.53 -1.61 2.03
C PHE A 87 9.78 -1.19 1.26
N VAL A 88 9.82 0.07 0.84
CA VAL A 88 10.92 0.69 0.10
C VAL A 88 11.61 1.74 0.97
N ASP A 89 10.84 2.69 1.50
CA ASP A 89 11.34 3.79 2.31
C ASP A 89 10.20 4.45 3.11
N GLY A 90 10.54 5.40 3.98
CA GLY A 90 9.60 6.17 4.80
C GLY A 90 9.52 5.70 6.25
N ASP A 91 8.37 5.92 6.86
CA ASP A 91 8.14 5.66 8.29
C ASP A 91 7.90 4.19 8.56
N LYS A 92 8.79 3.58 9.36
CA LYS A 92 8.74 2.16 9.69
C LYS A 92 7.73 1.87 10.80
N GLU A 93 7.31 2.90 11.53
CA GLU A 93 6.26 2.88 12.55
C GLU A 93 4.98 2.29 11.98
N LEU A 94 4.63 2.63 10.73
CA LEU A 94 3.48 2.08 10.00
C LEU A 94 3.42 0.54 9.96
N ILE A 95 4.57 -0.12 10.06
CA ILE A 95 4.66 -1.59 10.04
C ILE A 95 4.82 -2.15 11.46
N LYS A 96 5.54 -1.42 12.33
CA LYS A 96 5.98 -1.89 13.65
C LYS A 96 4.94 -1.68 14.73
N ASP A 97 4.26 -0.55 14.70
CA ASP A 97 3.21 -0.23 15.65
C ASP A 97 1.94 -1.01 15.30
N ASP A 98 1.26 -1.55 16.31
CA ASP A 98 0.07 -2.38 16.11
C ASP A 98 -1.15 -1.57 15.69
N SER A 99 -1.34 -0.38 16.27
CA SER A 99 -2.46 0.49 15.96
C SER A 99 -2.33 1.06 14.55
N LEU A 100 -1.19 1.69 14.24
CA LEU A 100 -0.90 2.24 12.92
C LEU A 100 -0.96 1.17 11.84
N PHE A 101 -0.49 -0.04 12.15
CA PHE A 101 -0.54 -1.13 11.18
C PHE A 101 -1.98 -1.61 10.93
N ILE A 102 -2.72 -1.97 11.97
CA ILE A 102 -4.04 -2.60 11.84
C ILE A 102 -5.07 -1.61 11.30
N TYR A 103 -5.08 -0.39 11.82
CA TYR A 103 -6.12 0.61 11.53
C TYR A 103 -5.72 1.59 10.44
N GLY A 104 -4.42 1.82 10.23
CA GLY A 104 -3.91 2.72 9.19
C GLY A 104 -3.44 1.99 7.93
N LEU A 105 -2.35 1.24 8.03
CA LEU A 105 -1.64 0.70 6.86
C LEU A 105 -2.37 -0.49 6.20
N MET A 106 -2.88 -1.44 6.99
CA MET A 106 -3.40 -2.71 6.49
C MET A 106 -4.54 -2.58 5.47
N PRO A 107 -5.55 -1.70 5.65
CA PRO A 107 -6.60 -1.49 4.64
C PRO A 107 -6.06 -1.06 3.28
N HIS A 108 -5.05 -0.19 3.25
CA HIS A 108 -4.41 0.26 2.02
C HIS A 108 -3.53 -0.82 1.37
N LEU A 109 -2.85 -1.65 2.17
CA LEU A 109 -2.13 -2.82 1.64
C LEU A 109 -3.07 -3.82 0.97
N ALA A 110 -4.26 -4.04 1.53
CA ALA A 110 -5.27 -4.90 0.91
C ALA A 110 -5.68 -4.38 -0.48
N GLN A 111 -5.82 -3.06 -0.64
CA GLN A 111 -6.09 -2.44 -1.95
C GLN A 111 -4.95 -2.68 -2.94
N ILE A 112 -3.68 -2.64 -2.52
CA ILE A 112 -2.53 -2.89 -3.39
C ILE A 112 -2.57 -4.30 -4.00
N ILE A 113 -3.02 -5.31 -3.25
CA ILE A 113 -3.05 -6.71 -3.71
C ILE A 113 -4.26 -7.05 -4.57
N GLU A 114 -5.39 -6.34 -4.44
CA GLU A 114 -6.61 -6.59 -5.23
C GLU A 114 -6.52 -6.08 -6.67
N LEU A 115 -5.62 -5.14 -6.96
CA LEU A 115 -5.62 -4.36 -8.20
C LEU A 115 -5.09 -5.10 -9.42
N ARG A 116 -5.89 -6.02 -10.01
CA ARG A 116 -6.00 -6.26 -11.47
C ARG A 116 -7.37 -6.85 -11.83
N LYS A 117 -8.26 -6.03 -12.42
CA LYS A 117 -9.52 -6.50 -12.99
C LYS A 117 -9.26 -7.19 -14.34
N GLY A 118 -8.95 -8.47 -14.30
CA GLY A 118 -8.93 -9.31 -15.50
C GLY A 118 -10.36 -9.62 -15.95
N LYS A 119 -10.62 -9.53 -17.25
CA LYS A 119 -11.89 -9.97 -17.85
C LYS A 119 -11.59 -11.01 -18.91
N LEU A 120 -12.25 -12.16 -18.82
CA LEU A 120 -12.26 -13.13 -19.91
C LEU A 120 -13.08 -12.55 -21.07
N VAL A 121 -12.46 -12.31 -22.22
CA VAL A 121 -13.15 -11.90 -23.44
C VAL A 121 -13.37 -13.15 -24.28
N ASN A 122 -14.62 -13.58 -24.41
CA ASN A 122 -14.95 -14.67 -25.32
C ASN A 122 -15.15 -14.10 -26.74
N LEU A 123 -14.36 -14.59 -27.70
CA LEU A 123 -14.44 -14.24 -29.12
C LEU A 123 -15.14 -15.31 -29.96
N SER A 124 -15.62 -16.42 -29.36
CA SER A 124 -16.36 -17.43 -30.11
C SER A 124 -17.69 -16.84 -30.58
N LYS A 125 -17.76 -16.44 -31.84
CA LYS A 125 -19.05 -16.34 -32.53
C LYS A 125 -19.58 -17.77 -32.61
N ALA A 126 -20.57 -18.10 -31.78
CA ALA A 126 -21.40 -19.27 -32.03
C ALA A 126 -21.86 -19.16 -33.49
N GLY A 127 -21.64 -20.24 -34.25
CA GLY A 127 -21.78 -20.26 -35.70
C GLY A 127 -23.10 -19.66 -36.19
N LYS A 128 -23.01 -18.98 -37.34
CA LYS A 128 -24.17 -18.75 -38.20
C LYS A 128 -24.81 -20.07 -38.60
#